data_AF-A0A4R8K5B6-F1
#
_entry.id   AF-A0A4R8K5B6-F1
#
_cell.length_a   1.000
_cell.length_b   1.000
_cell.length_c   1.000
_cell.angle_alpha   90.00
_cell.angle_beta   90.00
_cell.angle_gamma   90.00
#
_symmetry.space_group_name_H-M   'P 1'
#
loop_
_entity.id
_entity.type
_entity.pdbx_description
1 polymer ?
#
loop_
_entity_poly.entity_id
_entity_poly.type
_entity_poly.pdbx_seq_one_letter_code
_entity_poly.pdbx_strand_id
1 'polypeptide(L)'
;MPIGFQCFDANGNIILDATYRVMRIVDSVYLDGSVPNGSLPPNDILKQGGWVSFQPDNTCGDGYLSGGVITPRFSIDQNTGILSWSYAAKNSAQYDIYQKGMLFYGAS
;
A
#
# COMPACT_ATOMS: atom_id res chain seq x y z
N MET A 1 -0.35 24.51 -2.10
CA MET A 1 -1.74 24.78 -1.66
C MET A 1 -2.12 23.68 -0.66
N PRO A 2 -2.84 23.97 0.43
CA PRO A 2 -3.32 22.92 1.33
C PRO A 2 -4.14 21.90 0.52
N ILE A 3 -3.80 20.61 0.61
CA ILE A 3 -4.44 19.53 -0.14
C ILE A 3 -5.38 18.80 0.81
N GLY A 4 -6.57 19.36 1.07
CA GLY A 4 -7.51 18.76 2.02
C GLY A 4 -8.77 19.58 2.29
N PHE A 5 -9.59 19.09 3.22
CA PHE A 5 -10.82 19.77 3.64
C PHE A 5 -10.54 20.72 4.81
N GLN A 6 -10.73 22.00 4.57
CA GLN A 6 -10.62 23.06 5.57
C GLN A 6 -11.89 23.91 5.53
N CYS A 7 -12.44 24.19 6.70
CA CYS A 7 -13.56 25.11 6.87
C CYS A 7 -13.07 26.39 7.57
N PHE A 8 -13.56 27.53 7.11
CA PHE A 8 -13.23 28.84 7.65
C PHE A 8 -14.48 29.55 8.16
N ASP A 9 -14.34 30.36 9.21
CA ASP A 9 -15.38 31.31 9.61
C ASP A 9 -15.41 32.54 8.69
N ALA A 10 -16.37 33.45 8.92
CA ALA A 10 -16.51 34.68 8.14
C ALA A 10 -15.31 35.65 8.28
N ASN A 11 -14.46 35.47 9.29
CA ASN A 11 -13.26 36.28 9.55
C ASN A 11 -11.99 35.62 8.97
N GLY A 12 -12.10 34.45 8.35
CA GLY A 12 -10.97 33.71 7.79
C GLY A 12 -10.22 32.82 8.78
N ASN A 13 -10.74 32.62 10.00
CA ASN A 13 -10.14 31.68 10.95
C ASN A 13 -10.51 30.24 10.60
N ILE A 14 -9.58 29.30 10.77
CA ILE A 14 -9.86 27.87 10.61
C ILE A 14 -10.76 27.41 11.76
N ILE A 15 -11.93 26.89 11.42
CA ILE A 15 -12.88 26.28 12.37
C ILE A 15 -12.82 24.75 12.36
N LEU A 16 -12.34 24.16 11.27
CA LEU A 16 -12.05 22.73 11.17
C LEU A 16 -10.97 22.51 10.13
N ASP A 17 -9.98 21.69 10.49
CA ASP A 17 -8.98 21.17 9.57
C ASP A 17 -9.03 19.63 9.62
N ALA A 18 -9.53 19.04 8.53
CA ALA A 18 -9.54 17.60 8.32
C ALA A 18 -8.57 17.17 7.20
N THR A 19 -7.62 18.02 6.84
CA THR A 19 -6.65 17.77 5.77
C THR A 19 -5.86 16.48 5.98
N TYR A 20 -5.64 16.09 7.24
CA TYR A 20 -4.89 14.89 7.64
C TYR A 20 -5.71 13.98 8.60
N ARG A 21 -7.03 13.97 8.47
CA ARG A 21 -7.92 13.15 9.33
C ARG A 21 -8.79 12.19 8.56
N VAL A 22 -8.76 12.26 7.22
CA VAL A 22 -9.62 11.46 6.35
C VAL A 22 -8.73 10.51 5.58
N MET A 23 -8.87 9.21 5.86
CA MET A 23 -8.20 8.19 5.07
C MET A 23 -8.61 8.32 3.61
N ARG A 24 -7.62 8.49 2.73
CA ARG A 24 -7.81 8.57 1.29
C ARG A 24 -6.98 7.52 0.58
N ILE A 25 -7.55 6.92 -0.46
CA ILE A 25 -6.78 6.15 -1.44
C ILE A 25 -5.98 7.15 -2.26
N VAL A 26 -4.67 6.91 -2.34
CA VAL A 26 -3.77 7.70 -3.19
C VAL A 26 -3.73 7.10 -4.59
N ASP A 27 -3.52 5.78 -4.68
CA ASP A 27 -3.55 5.04 -5.94
C ASP A 27 -3.68 3.53 -5.67
N SER A 28 -3.60 2.75 -6.75
CA SER A 28 -3.52 1.29 -6.73
C SER A 28 -2.42 0.78 -7.67
N VAL A 29 -1.83 -0.36 -7.33
CA VAL A 29 -0.87 -1.07 -8.18
C VAL A 29 -1.19 -2.55 -8.21
N TYR A 30 -1.15 -3.14 -9.40
CA TYR A 30 -1.34 -4.58 -9.56
C TYR A 30 -0.01 -5.32 -9.36
N LEU A 31 -0.01 -6.30 -8.46
CA LEU A 31 1.12 -7.19 -8.21
C LEU A 31 0.91 -8.49 -8.97
N ASP A 32 1.68 -8.70 -10.03
CA ASP A 32 1.54 -9.86 -10.93
C ASP A 32 2.36 -11.09 -10.51
N GLY A 33 3.21 -10.92 -9.49
CA GLY A 33 4.15 -11.94 -8.99
C GLY A 33 5.33 -12.24 -9.93
N SER A 34 5.48 -11.53 -11.06
CA SER A 34 6.63 -11.72 -11.97
C SER A 34 7.91 -11.12 -11.39
N VAL A 35 7.76 -10.02 -10.63
CA VAL A 35 8.84 -9.39 -9.86
C VAL A 35 8.53 -9.54 -8.36
N PRO A 36 9.23 -10.44 -7.64
CA PRO A 36 8.88 -10.79 -6.26
C PRO A 36 9.29 -9.72 -5.23
N ASN A 37 9.93 -8.63 -5.64
CA ASN A 37 10.21 -7.50 -4.75
C ASN A 37 10.09 -6.22 -5.56
N GLY A 38 9.46 -5.20 -5.00
CA GLY A 38 9.32 -3.93 -5.68
C GLY A 38 9.05 -2.79 -4.72
N SER A 39 9.15 -1.58 -5.25
CA SER A 39 8.81 -0.37 -4.51
C SER A 39 8.26 0.68 -5.46
N LEU A 40 7.43 1.55 -4.92
CA LEU A 40 7.02 2.76 -5.60
C LEU A 40 8.02 3.89 -5.36
N PRO A 41 8.11 4.87 -6.27
CA PRO A 41 8.85 6.09 -6.01
C PRO A 41 8.39 6.79 -4.72
N PRO A 42 9.27 7.58 -4.08
CA PRO A 42 8.92 8.37 -2.89
C PRO A 42 7.64 9.18 -3.08
N ASN A 43 6.74 9.11 -2.09
CA ASN A 43 5.55 9.94 -2.04
C ASN A 43 5.38 10.55 -0.66
N ASP A 44 5.50 11.88 -0.57
CA ASP A 44 5.42 12.62 0.70
C ASP A 44 4.08 12.43 1.42
N ILE A 45 3.01 12.08 0.71
CA ILE A 45 1.70 11.80 1.30
C ILE A 45 1.78 10.57 2.23
N LEU A 46 2.60 9.57 1.90
CA LEU A 46 2.71 8.33 2.69
C LEU A 46 3.49 8.51 4.00
N LYS A 47 4.22 9.63 4.15
CA LYS A 47 4.95 9.98 5.38
C LYS A 47 4.03 10.33 6.54
N GLN A 48 2.76 10.61 6.23
CA GLN A 48 1.78 11.16 7.15
C GLN A 48 0.75 10.10 7.57
N GLY A 49 1.21 8.93 8.03
CA GLY A 49 0.30 7.83 8.38
C GLY A 49 -0.16 7.04 7.16
N GLY A 50 0.79 6.63 6.31
CA GLY A 50 0.53 5.76 5.18
C GLY A 50 -0.07 4.40 5.59
N TRP A 51 -0.95 3.88 4.75
CA TRP A 51 -1.61 2.59 4.93
C TRP A 51 -1.68 1.82 3.62
N VAL A 52 -1.88 0.50 3.71
CA VAL A 52 -2.09 -0.40 2.58
C VAL A 52 -3.28 -1.31 2.82
N SER A 53 -3.94 -1.71 1.73
CA SER A 53 -4.93 -2.78 1.70
C SER A 53 -4.71 -3.61 0.44
N PHE A 54 -4.70 -4.94 0.56
CA PHE A 54 -4.41 -5.84 -0.54
C PHE A 54 -5.61 -6.74 -0.83
N GLN A 55 -6.08 -6.70 -2.06
CA GLN A 55 -7.15 -7.55 -2.58
C GLN A 55 -6.53 -8.64 -3.46
N PRO A 56 -6.40 -9.87 -2.96
CA PRO A 56 -5.76 -10.93 -3.72
C PRO A 56 -6.69 -11.52 -4.78
N ASP A 57 -6.13 -11.93 -5.92
CA ASP A 57 -6.85 -12.67 -6.96
C ASP A 57 -7.01 -14.15 -6.60
N ASN A 58 -6.09 -14.66 -5.79
CA ASN A 58 -6.04 -16.04 -5.33
C ASN A 58 -5.83 -16.09 -3.80
N THR A 59 -6.46 -17.04 -3.14
CA THR A 59 -6.42 -17.20 -1.67
C THR A 59 -5.36 -18.22 -1.24
N CYS A 60 -5.07 -18.26 0.07
CA CYS A 60 -4.20 -19.31 0.61
C CYS A 60 -4.94 -20.67 0.50
N GLY A 61 -4.59 -21.45 -0.52
CA GLY A 61 -5.28 -22.70 -0.83
C GLY A 61 -5.32 -23.00 -2.32
N ASP A 62 -5.24 -21.96 -3.16
CA ASP A 62 -5.27 -22.10 -4.62
C ASP A 62 -3.90 -22.54 -5.22
N GLY A 63 -2.89 -22.78 -4.37
CA GLY A 63 -1.54 -23.18 -4.75
C GLY A 63 -1.29 -24.69 -4.58
N TYR A 64 -0.10 -25.15 -5.01
CA TYR A 64 0.32 -26.55 -4.82
C TYR A 64 0.32 -26.96 -3.34
N LEU A 65 0.11 -28.27 -3.10
CA LEU A 65 0.10 -28.93 -1.78
C LEU A 65 1.37 -28.70 -0.92
N SER A 66 2.42 -28.10 -1.49
CA SER A 66 3.69 -27.73 -0.86
C SER A 66 3.70 -26.30 -0.31
N GLY A 67 2.81 -26.01 0.64
CA GLY A 67 2.88 -24.76 1.42
C GLY A 67 2.21 -23.53 0.80
N GLY A 68 1.37 -23.71 -0.23
CA GLY A 68 0.42 -22.71 -0.72
C GLY A 68 1.03 -21.49 -1.41
N VAL A 69 0.18 -20.51 -1.70
CA VAL A 69 0.55 -19.23 -2.33
C VAL A 69 1.31 -18.37 -1.31
N ILE A 70 2.43 -17.78 -1.74
CA ILE A 70 3.26 -16.89 -0.90
C ILE A 70 2.63 -15.49 -0.92
N THR A 71 2.21 -15.00 0.25
CA THR A 71 1.61 -13.67 0.42
C THR A 71 2.68 -12.57 0.46
N PRO A 72 2.43 -11.38 -0.12
CA PRO A 72 3.34 -10.26 -0.02
C PRO A 72 3.42 -9.71 1.40
N ARG A 73 4.57 -9.11 1.72
CA ARG A 73 4.78 -8.29 2.92
C ARG A 73 5.00 -6.86 2.49
N PHE A 74 4.29 -5.93 3.11
CA PHE A 74 4.34 -4.50 2.78
C PHE A 74 5.08 -3.72 3.85
N SER A 75 5.80 -2.69 3.44
CA SER A 75 6.45 -1.74 4.33
C SER A 75 6.40 -0.34 3.75
N ILE A 76 6.11 0.64 4.61
CA ILE A 76 6.17 2.07 4.28
C ILE A 76 7.25 2.69 5.15
N ASP A 77 8.28 3.27 4.52
CA ASP A 77 9.24 4.12 5.24
C ASP A 77 8.66 5.53 5.38
N GLN A 78 8.31 5.91 6.61
CA GLN A 78 7.70 7.21 6.91
C GLN A 78 8.67 8.39 6.73
N ASN A 79 9.98 8.17 6.68
CA ASN A 79 10.94 9.25 6.46
C ASN A 79 11.11 9.59 4.98
N THR A 80 10.98 8.58 4.11
CA THR A 80 11.17 8.74 2.66
C THR A 80 9.86 8.70 1.88
N GLY A 81 8.77 8.17 2.45
CA GLY A 81 7.51 7.98 1.77
C GLY A 81 7.55 6.82 0.76
N ILE A 82 8.52 5.91 0.87
CA ILE A 82 8.66 4.77 -0.03
C ILE A 82 7.77 3.62 0.47
N LEU A 83 6.83 3.20 -0.38
CA LEU A 83 6.09 1.95 -0.22
C LEU A 83 6.83 0.82 -0.95
N SER A 84 7.11 -0.26 -0.24
CA SER A 84 7.78 -1.45 -0.78
C SER A 84 7.02 -2.72 -0.45
N TRP A 85 7.18 -3.73 -1.30
CA TRP A 85 6.69 -5.08 -1.08
C TRP A 85 7.77 -6.12 -1.34
N SER A 86 7.65 -7.24 -0.63
CA SER A 86 8.52 -8.39 -0.80
C SER A 86 7.74 -9.69 -0.64
N TYR A 87 8.19 -10.73 -1.34
CA TYR A 87 7.72 -12.09 -1.15
C TYR A 87 8.86 -12.92 -0.54
N ALA A 88 8.56 -13.62 0.55
CA ALA A 88 9.53 -14.51 1.19
C ALA A 88 9.57 -15.85 0.41
N ALA A 89 10.47 -15.94 -0.57
CA ALA A 89 10.69 -17.13 -1.38
C ALA A 89 10.93 -18.36 -0.50
N LYS A 90 10.32 -19.49 -0.86
CA LYS A 90 10.45 -20.76 -0.12
C LYS A 90 11.38 -21.73 -0.83
N ASN A 91 11.43 -21.69 -2.16
CA ASN A 91 12.18 -22.65 -2.99
C ASN A 91 13.08 -21.93 -3.99
N SER A 92 13.77 -20.87 -3.57
CA SER A 92 14.64 -20.06 -4.43
C SER A 92 13.94 -19.61 -5.72
N ALA A 93 12.65 -19.27 -5.64
CA ALA A 93 11.79 -18.85 -6.75
C ALA A 93 11.47 -19.90 -7.84
N GLN A 94 12.01 -21.12 -7.77
CA GLN A 94 11.89 -22.10 -8.87
C GLN A 94 10.52 -22.82 -8.91
N TYR A 95 9.81 -22.86 -7.79
CA TYR A 95 8.46 -23.46 -7.66
C TYR A 95 7.54 -22.60 -6.78
N ASP A 96 7.93 -21.36 -6.55
CA ASP A 96 7.20 -20.44 -5.70
C ASP A 96 6.02 -19.86 -6.49
N ILE A 97 4.83 -19.90 -5.90
CA ILE A 97 3.65 -19.25 -6.45
C ILE A 97 3.40 -18.00 -5.61
N TYR A 98 3.64 -16.83 -6.20
CA TYR A 98 3.41 -15.55 -5.55
C TYR A 98 1.94 -15.15 -5.67
N GLN A 99 1.37 -14.65 -4.56
CA GLN A 99 -0.01 -14.17 -4.52
C GLN A 99 -0.14 -12.93 -5.38
N LYS A 100 -1.09 -12.95 -6.31
CA LYS A 100 -1.35 -11.82 -7.20
C LYS A 100 -2.51 -11.01 -6.68
N GLY A 101 -2.62 -9.75 -7.11
CA GLY A 101 -3.79 -8.94 -6.79
C GLY A 101 -3.54 -7.45 -6.81
N MET A 102 -4.57 -6.71 -6.42
CA MET A 102 -4.55 -5.25 -6.39
C MET A 102 -4.13 -4.76 -5.00
N LEU A 103 -3.03 -3.99 -4.95
CA LEU A 103 -2.61 -3.25 -3.77
C LEU A 103 -3.18 -1.83 -3.85
N PHE A 104 -4.05 -1.49 -2.91
CA PHE A 104 -4.47 -0.12 -2.65
C PHE A 104 -3.58 0.48 -1.57
N TYR A 105 -3.16 1.73 -1.75
CA TYR A 105 -2.41 2.44 -0.74
C TYR A 105 -2.90 3.87 -0.58
N GLY A 106 -2.70 4.41 0.60
CA GLY A 106 -3.24 5.69 0.98
C GLY A 106 -2.56 6.31 2.17
N ALA A 107 -3.07 7.45 2.60
CA ALA A 107 -2.65 8.11 3.83
C ALA A 107 -3.86 8.73 4.53
N SER A 108 -3.68 9.13 5.79
CA SER A 108 -4.68 9.81 6.61
C SER A 108 -4.35 11.27 6.81
#